data_AF-A0A9E0VFC8-F1
#
_entry.id   AF-A0A9E0VFC8-F1
#
_cell.length_a   1.000
_cell.length_b   1.000
_cell.length_c   1.000
_cell.angle_alpha   90.00
_cell.angle_beta   90.00
_cell.angle_gamma   90.00
#
_symmetry.space_group_name_H-M   'P 1'
#
loop_
_entity.id
_entity.type
_entity.pdbx_description
1 polymer ?
#
loop_
_entity_poly.entity_id
_entity_poly.type
_entity_poly.pdbx_seq_one_letter_code
_entity_poly.pdbx_strand_id
1 'polypeptide(L)'
;MNIKQILPRIWSVVALLSIFLLAYFYWSGGESPGLLKTMLVLDALLFVLALPTGVFGAAVVGAAWYVLELDPVSSDGVYLNTIVLALLGTVQWFWLRRFWYPAETPFQKLALADPAADL
;
A
#
# COMPACT_ATOMS: atom_id res chain seq x y z
N MET A 1 15.14 -5.98 -19.04
CA MET A 1 14.22 -6.47 -17.99
C MET A 1 13.00 -5.56 -17.98
N ASN A 2 11.79 -6.10 -18.09
CA ASN A 2 10.57 -5.29 -18.30
C ASN A 2 10.12 -4.65 -16.99
N ILE A 3 9.94 -3.32 -16.94
CA ILE A 3 9.66 -2.56 -15.71
C ILE A 3 8.42 -3.08 -14.97
N LYS A 4 7.47 -3.64 -15.72
CA LYS A 4 6.23 -4.29 -15.25
C LYS A 4 6.48 -5.50 -14.33
N GLN A 5 7.60 -6.20 -14.50
CA GLN A 5 7.96 -7.36 -13.65
C GLN A 5 8.82 -6.95 -12.44
N ILE A 6 9.46 -5.78 -12.51
CA ILE A 6 10.37 -5.28 -11.48
C ILE A 6 9.58 -4.61 -10.35
N LEU A 7 8.59 -3.79 -10.71
CA LEU A 7 7.80 -2.99 -9.77
C LEU A 7 7.11 -3.83 -8.67
N PRO A 8 6.42 -4.96 -8.99
CA PRO A 8 5.84 -5.83 -7.97
C PRO A 8 6.89 -6.46 -7.04
N ARG A 9 8.08 -6.80 -7.57
CA ARG A 9 9.17 -7.37 -6.77
C ARG A 9 9.74 -6.36 -5.79
N ILE A 10 9.98 -5.13 -6.24
CA ILE A 10 10.40 -4.02 -5.38
C ILE A 10 9.37 -3.83 -4.27
N TRP A 11 8.09 -3.79 -4.61
CA TRP A 11 7.06 -3.61 -3.60
C TRP A 11 7.00 -4.76 -2.58
N SER A 12 7.09 -6.02 -3.02
CA SER A 12 7.12 -7.15 -2.09
C SER A 12 8.32 -7.12 -1.14
N VAL A 13 9.50 -6.73 -1.64
CA VAL A 13 10.69 -6.56 -0.79
C VAL A 13 10.48 -5.44 0.22
N VAL A 14 9.96 -4.29 -0.21
CA VAL A 14 9.69 -3.15 0.68
C VAL A 14 8.62 -3.53 1.71
N ALA A 15 7.52 -4.16 1.32
CA ALA A 15 6.46 -4.57 2.24
C ALA A 15 6.95 -5.58 3.29
N LEU A 16 7.76 -6.57 2.88
CA LEU A 16 8.38 -7.51 3.83
C LEU A 16 9.34 -6.81 4.79
N LEU A 17 10.16 -5.89 4.28
CA LEU A 17 11.06 -5.08 5.09
C LEU A 17 10.28 -4.23 6.10
N SER A 18 9.16 -3.64 5.67
CA SER A 18 8.25 -2.87 6.53
C SER A 18 7.64 -3.71 7.64
N ILE A 19 7.15 -4.92 7.34
CA ILE A 19 6.61 -5.81 8.37
C ILE A 19 7.69 -6.22 9.38
N PHE A 20 8.89 -6.56 8.89
CA PHE A 20 10.01 -6.92 9.76
C PHE A 20 10.44 -5.76 10.65
N LEU A 21 10.64 -4.58 10.06
CA LEU A 21 11.00 -3.37 10.80
C LEU A 21 9.90 -3.00 11.80
N LEU A 22 8.63 -3.15 11.42
CA LEU A 22 7.49 -2.88 12.31
C LEU A 22 7.55 -3.81 13.51
N ALA A 23 7.64 -5.12 13.29
CA ALA A 23 7.79 -6.08 14.39
C ALA A 23 8.99 -5.77 15.30
N TYR A 24 10.12 -5.37 14.72
CA TYR A 24 11.29 -4.97 15.49
C TYR A 24 11.07 -3.68 16.28
N PHE A 25 10.42 -2.67 15.70
CA PHE A 25 10.08 -1.41 16.36
C PHE A 25 9.08 -1.62 17.50
N TYR A 26 8.15 -2.58 17.36
CA TYR A 26 7.23 -2.98 18.44
C TYR A 26 8.03 -3.52 19.61
N TRP A 27 8.91 -4.47 19.29
CA TRP A 27 9.68 -5.19 20.27
C TRP A 27 10.71 -4.30 20.97
N SER A 28 11.24 -3.29 20.27
CA SER A 28 12.17 -2.30 20.84
C SER A 28 11.48 -1.18 21.62
N GLY A 29 10.15 -1.22 21.79
CA GLY A 29 9.41 -0.21 22.56
C GLY A 29 9.37 1.19 21.95
N GLY A 30 9.72 1.33 20.66
CA GLY A 30 9.70 2.64 19.99
C GLY A 30 10.74 3.67 20.45
N GLU A 31 11.62 3.34 21.40
CA GLU A 31 12.45 4.33 22.11
C GLU A 31 13.71 4.79 21.36
N SER A 32 14.04 4.18 20.21
CA SER A 32 15.25 4.52 19.44
C SER A 32 14.98 5.65 18.42
N PRO A 33 15.58 6.85 18.58
CA PRO A 33 15.38 7.96 17.65
C PRO A 33 15.92 7.66 16.24
N GLY A 34 16.94 6.79 16.15
CA GLY A 34 17.47 6.32 14.87
C GLY A 34 16.46 5.45 14.13
N LEU A 35 15.78 4.55 14.85
CA LEU A 35 14.81 3.64 14.26
C LEU A 35 13.53 4.37 13.82
N LEU A 36 13.08 5.33 14.63
CA LEU A 36 11.97 6.21 14.28
C LEU A 36 12.23 6.94 12.95
N LYS A 37 13.43 7.49 12.77
CA LYS A 37 13.82 8.14 11.50
C LYS A 37 13.83 7.17 10.33
N THR A 38 14.34 5.95 10.52
CA THR A 38 14.31 4.91 9.47
C THR A 38 12.88 4.56 9.07
N MET A 39 11.97 4.47 10.03
CA MET A 39 10.56 4.21 9.78
C MET A 39 9.87 5.34 9.02
N LEU A 40 10.13 6.59 9.40
CA LEU A 40 9.60 7.76 8.67
C LEU A 40 10.05 7.79 7.21
N VAL A 41 11.32 7.44 6.94
CA VAL A 41 11.83 7.31 5.57
C VAL A 41 11.11 6.17 4.83
N LEU A 42 10.88 5.05 5.51
CA LEU A 42 10.16 3.92 4.94
C LEU A 42 8.71 4.27 4.59
N ASP A 43 8.01 5.00 5.46
CA ASP A 43 6.66 5.50 5.21
C ASP A 43 6.62 6.42 4.00
N ALA A 44 7.59 7.34 3.88
CA ALA A 44 7.68 8.20 2.70
C ALA A 44 7.89 7.40 1.40
N LEU A 45 8.71 6.35 1.44
CA LEU A 45 8.91 5.45 0.30
C LEU A 45 7.65 4.65 -0.04
N LEU A 46 6.96 4.11 0.96
CA LEU A 46 5.70 3.39 0.79
C LEU A 46 4.63 4.30 0.19
N PHE A 47 4.54 5.54 0.65
CA PHE A 47 3.63 6.55 0.12
C PHE A 47 3.89 6.84 -1.36
N VAL A 48 5.16 7.04 -1.75
CA VAL A 48 5.54 7.25 -3.16
C VAL A 48 5.23 6.02 -4.02
N LEU A 49 5.51 4.82 -3.51
CA LEU A 49 5.18 3.56 -4.19
C LEU A 49 3.66 3.34 -4.34
N ALA A 50 2.86 3.94 -3.48
CA ALA A 50 1.41 3.88 -3.50
C ALA A 50 0.74 5.03 -4.29
N LEU A 51 1.46 5.80 -5.13
CA LEU A 51 0.99 7.12 -5.61
C LEU A 51 -0.34 7.24 -6.41
N PRO A 52 -1.05 6.19 -6.84
CA PRO A 52 -2.48 6.33 -7.16
C PRO A 52 -3.40 6.27 -5.92
N THR A 53 -3.13 5.36 -4.97
CA THR A 53 -3.96 5.14 -3.77
C THR A 53 -3.50 5.95 -2.55
N GLY A 54 -2.27 6.48 -2.59
CA GLY A 54 -1.65 7.25 -1.52
C GLY A 54 -2.43 8.50 -1.16
N VAL A 55 -3.16 9.11 -2.10
CA VAL A 55 -4.03 10.27 -1.81
C VAL A 55 -5.17 9.88 -0.86
N PHE A 56 -5.80 8.71 -1.08
CA PHE A 56 -6.78 8.16 -0.13
C PHE A 56 -6.13 7.78 1.19
N GLY A 57 -4.89 7.29 1.14
CA GLY A 57 -4.09 7.01 2.33
C GLY A 57 -3.82 8.23 3.18
N ALA A 58 -3.40 9.34 2.58
CA ALA A 58 -3.17 10.60 3.30
C ALA A 58 -4.46 11.08 3.99
N ALA A 59 -5.62 10.94 3.34
CA ALA A 59 -6.90 11.30 3.94
C ALA A 59 -7.27 10.41 5.13
N VAL A 60 -7.11 9.07 4.99
CA VAL A 60 -7.39 8.11 6.07
C VAL A 60 -6.45 8.31 7.25
N VAL A 61 -5.15 8.44 6.96
CA VAL A 61 -4.10 8.66 7.96
C VAL A 61 -4.31 10.00 8.68
N GLY A 62 -4.59 11.08 7.94
CA GLY A 62 -4.87 12.38 8.53
C GLY A 62 -6.12 12.39 9.40
N ALA A 63 -7.19 11.69 8.99
CA ALA A 63 -8.38 11.52 9.81
C ALA A 63 -8.09 10.70 11.07
N ALA A 64 -7.29 9.64 10.98
CA ALA A 64 -6.93 8.81 12.11
C ALA A 64 -6.05 9.57 13.12
N TRP A 65 -5.10 10.39 12.66
CA TRP A 65 -4.33 11.28 13.54
C TRP A 65 -5.22 12.25 14.30
N TYR A 66 -6.20 12.86 13.60
CA TYR A 66 -7.14 13.79 14.22
C TYR A 66 -8.03 13.12 15.27
N VAL A 67 -8.57 11.93 14.96
CA VAL A 67 -9.51 11.21 15.85
C VAL A 67 -8.79 10.59 17.05
N LEU A 68 -7.57 10.09 16.86
CA LEU A 68 -6.79 9.43 17.91
C LEU A 68 -5.85 10.40 18.65
N GLU A 69 -5.86 11.68 18.29
CA GLU A 69 -4.96 12.73 18.82
C GLU A 69 -3.48 12.33 18.75
N LEU A 70 -3.10 11.62 17.68
CA LEU A 70 -1.74 11.14 17.49
C LEU A 70 -0.89 12.17 16.75
N ASP A 71 0.31 12.40 17.25
CA ASP A 71 1.33 13.15 16.52
C ASP A 71 1.89 12.26 15.38
N PRO A 72 1.81 12.68 14.10
CA PRO A 72 2.31 11.91 12.95
C PRO A 72 3.80 11.54 13.03
N VAL A 73 4.59 12.28 13.80
CA VAL A 73 6.03 12.06 13.95
C VAL A 73 6.37 11.29 15.23
N SER A 74 5.39 11.01 16.09
CA SER A 74 5.55 10.16 17.26
C SER A 74 5.70 8.69 16.89
N SER A 75 6.18 7.86 17.83
CA SER A 75 6.26 6.42 17.67
C SER A 75 4.93 5.80 17.23
N ASP A 76 3.83 6.24 17.84
CA ASP A 76 2.49 5.70 17.63
C ASP A 76 1.92 6.15 16.28
N GLY A 77 2.18 7.41 15.90
CA GLY A 77 1.82 7.95 14.59
C GLY A 77 2.54 7.21 13.46
N VAL A 78 3.86 7.03 13.59
CA VAL A 78 4.67 6.25 12.64
C VAL A 78 4.17 4.81 12.53
N TYR A 79 3.83 4.19 13.67
CA TYR A 79 3.24 2.86 13.71
C TYR A 79 1.99 2.74 12.84
N LEU A 80 1.06 3.67 13.04
CA LEU A 80 -0.20 3.72 12.33
C LEU A 80 0.02 3.96 10.84
N ASN A 81 0.92 4.88 10.49
CA ASN A 81 1.26 5.20 9.10
C ASN A 81 1.79 3.98 8.37
N THR A 82 2.76 3.27 8.96
CA THR A 82 3.36 2.09 8.35
C THR A 82 2.31 1.01 8.08
N ILE A 83 1.39 0.78 9.03
CA ILE A 83 0.29 -0.19 8.84
C ILE A 83 -0.64 0.23 7.70
N VAL A 84 -1.12 1.48 7.72
CA VAL A 84 -2.09 1.96 6.73
C VAL A 84 -1.48 1.98 5.32
N LEU A 85 -0.25 2.47 5.18
CA LEU A 85 0.45 2.52 3.90
C LEU A 85 0.78 1.12 3.36
N ALA A 86 1.14 0.17 4.23
CA ALA A 86 1.34 -1.22 3.83
C ALA A 86 0.04 -1.87 3.33
N LEU A 87 -1.09 -1.64 4.02
CA LEU A 87 -2.40 -2.15 3.60
C LEU A 87 -2.83 -1.55 2.25
N LEU A 88 -2.71 -0.24 2.10
CA LEU A 88 -3.05 0.45 0.85
C LEU A 88 -2.18 -0.02 -0.32
N GLY A 89 -0.88 -0.16 -0.09
CA GLY A 89 0.02 -0.76 -1.06
C GLY A 89 -0.44 -2.16 -1.48
N THR A 90 -0.80 -3.01 -0.51
CA THR A 90 -1.23 -4.40 -0.78
C THR A 90 -2.47 -4.42 -1.65
N VAL A 91 -3.48 -3.61 -1.31
CA VAL A 91 -4.72 -3.46 -2.07
C VAL A 91 -4.43 -2.93 -3.48
N GLN A 92 -3.62 -1.87 -3.61
CA GLN A 92 -3.24 -1.30 -4.89
C GLN A 92 -2.59 -2.34 -5.81
N TRP A 93 -1.63 -3.12 -5.30
CA TRP A 93 -0.92 -4.10 -6.10
C TRP A 93 -1.76 -5.32 -6.44
N PHE A 94 -2.65 -5.76 -5.55
CA PHE A 94 -3.64 -6.79 -5.85
C PHE A 94 -4.52 -6.37 -7.05
N TRP A 95 -5.05 -5.15 -7.02
CA TRP A 95 -5.92 -4.65 -8.08
C TRP A 95 -5.18 -4.27 -9.37
N LEU A 96 -3.96 -3.73 -9.29
CA LEU A 96 -3.10 -3.47 -10.46
C LEU A 96 -2.79 -4.76 -11.22
N ARG A 97 -2.45 -5.85 -10.52
CA ARG A 97 -2.28 -7.17 -11.14
C ARG A 97 -3.58 -7.68 -11.76
N ARG A 98 -4.72 -7.44 -11.12
CA ARG A 98 -6.01 -7.96 -11.58
C ARG A 98 -6.55 -7.23 -12.82
N PHE A 99 -6.39 -5.91 -12.88
CA PHE A 99 -7.06 -5.07 -13.88
C PHE A 99 -6.13 -4.44 -14.92
N TRP A 100 -4.94 -4.00 -14.52
CA TRP A 100 -4.01 -3.31 -15.44
C TRP A 100 -3.03 -4.25 -16.13
N TYR A 101 -2.75 -5.40 -15.52
CA TYR A 101 -1.89 -6.44 -16.10
C TYR A 101 -2.50 -7.84 -15.96
N PRO A 102 -3.65 -8.10 -16.61
CA PRO A 102 -4.32 -9.39 -16.49
C PRO A 102 -3.36 -10.49 -16.97
N ALA A 103 -2.97 -11.39 -16.06
CA ALA A 103 -2.27 -12.63 -16.43
C ALA A 103 -3.24 -13.61 -17.11
N GLU A 104 -4.53 -13.42 -16.89
CA GLU A 104 -5.65 -14.16 -17.46
C GLU A 104 -6.50 -13.21 -18.29
N THR A 105 -7.23 -13.74 -19.27
CA THR A 105 -8.09 -12.94 -20.16
C THR A 105 -9.03 -12.04 -19.34
N PRO A 106 -8.98 -10.70 -19.53
CA PRO A 106 -9.95 -9.82 -18.89
C PRO A 106 -11.34 -10.28 -19.34
N PHE A 107 -12.29 -10.35 -18.40
CA PHE A 107 -13.65 -10.86 -18.55
C PHE A 107 -14.11 -10.85 -20.01
N GLN A 108 -14.35 -12.04 -20.59
CA GLN A 108 -15.12 -12.13 -21.83
C GLN A 108 -16.35 -11.26 -21.60
N LYS A 109 -16.48 -10.19 -22.40
CA LYS A 109 -17.73 -9.44 -22.47
C LYS A 109 -18.83 -10.50 -22.54
N LEU A 110 -19.76 -10.48 -21.60
CA LEU A 110 -20.98 -11.27 -21.76
C LEU A 110 -21.49 -10.90 -23.15
N ALA A 111 -21.48 -11.86 -24.07
CA ALA A 111 -22.19 -11.70 -25.31
C ALA A 111 -23.66 -11.59 -24.88
N LEU A 112 -24.15 -10.37 -24.74
CA LEU A 112 -25.57 -10.12 -24.76
C LEU A 112 -25.99 -10.64 -26.13
N ALA A 113 -26.58 -11.84 -26.15
CA ALA A 113 -27.24 -12.33 -27.35
C ALA A 113 -28.20 -11.22 -27.76
N ASP A 114 -27.92 -10.59 -28.90
CA ASP A 114 -28.81 -9.58 -29.44
C ASP A 114 -30.13 -10.28 -29.76
N PRO A 115 -31.23 -9.99 -29.04
CA PRO A 115 -32.50 -10.66 -29.31
C PRO A 115 -33.04 -10.35 -30.71
N ALA A 116 -32.44 -9.38 -31.41
CA ALA A 116 -32.83 -8.97 -32.75
C ALA A 116 -32.09 -9.70 -33.88
N ALA A 117 -31.12 -10.58 -33.58
CA ALA A 117 -30.39 -11.33 -34.62
C ALA A 117 -31.12 -12.61 -35.10
N ASP A 118 -32.23 -12.99 -34.44
CA ASP A 118 -33.04 -14.18 -34.74
C ASP A 118 -34.45 -13.84 -35.29
N LEU A 119 -34.65 -12.64 -35.83
CA LEU A 119 -35.85 -12.22 -36.58
C LEU A 119 -35.50 -11.84 -38.02
#